data_AF-A0A832WGA3-F1
#
_entry.id   AF-A0A832WGA3-F1
#
_cell.length_a   1.000
_cell.length_b   1.000
_cell.length_c   1.000
_cell.angle_alpha   90.00
_cell.angle_beta   90.00
_cell.angle_gamma   90.00
#
_symmetry.space_group_name_H-M   'P 1'
#
loop_
_entity.id
_entity.type
_entity.pdbx_description
1 polymer ?
#
loop_
_entity_poly.entity_id
_entity_poly.type
_entity_poly.pdbx_seq_one_letter_code
_entity_poly.pdbx_strand_id
1 'polypeptide(L)' 'MENDEKIIEDLKIINSKAKFVGIKILMIRHIIESHMKDKKSIYKILESTKNTELYKLILIACPKLEEINEESN' A
#
# COMPACT_ATOMS: atom_id res chain seq x y z
N MET A 1 -5.47 -17.95 -2.94
CA MET A 1 -5.28 -16.58 -2.45
C MET A 1 -4.66 -15.81 -3.57
N GLU A 2 -5.34 -14.76 -4.02
CA GLU A 2 -4.77 -13.86 -5.02
C GLU A 2 -3.57 -13.12 -4.39
N ASN A 3 -2.55 -12.80 -5.19
CA ASN A 3 -1.28 -12.27 -4.67
C ASN A 3 -1.47 -10.94 -3.91
N ASP A 4 -2.49 -10.17 -4.29
CA ASP A 4 -2.93 -8.92 -3.67
C ASP A 4 -3.53 -9.09 -2.25
N GLU A 5 -4.26 -10.16 -1.98
CA GLU A 5 -4.82 -10.42 -0.64
C GLU A 5 -3.71 -10.59 0.40
N LYS A 6 -2.67 -11.34 0.02
CA LYS A 6 -1.49 -11.57 0.87
C LYS A 6 -0.72 -10.28 1.11
N ILE A 7 -0.55 -9.44 0.09
CA ILE A 7 0.10 -8.13 0.22
C ILE A 7 -0.69 -7.26 1.19
N ILE A 8 -2.02 -7.21 1.08
CA ILE A 8 -2.87 -6.43 1.98
C ILE A 8 -2.71 -6.91 3.43
N GLU A 9 -2.65 -8.23 3.65
CA GLU A 9 -2.45 -8.81 4.98
C GLU A 9 -1.08 -8.44 5.56
N ASP A 10 0.00 -8.55 4.78
CA ASP A 10 1.34 -8.15 5.19
C ASP A 10 1.40 -6.67 5.56
N LEU A 11 0.77 -5.80 4.76
CA LEU A 11 0.67 -4.37 5.01
C LEU A 11 -0.11 -4.05 6.30
N LYS A 12 -1.20 -4.77 6.57
CA LYS A 12 -1.95 -4.66 7.84
C LYS A 12 -1.12 -5.10 9.03
N ILE A 13 -0.36 -6.19 8.90
CA ILE A 13 0.54 -6.68 9.94
C ILE A 13 1.61 -5.63 10.25
N ILE A 14 2.22 -5.02 9.24
CA ILE A 14 3.20 -3.94 9.42
C ILE A 14 2.56 -2.76 10.15
N ASN A 15 1.38 -2.31 9.72
CA ASN A 15 0.71 -1.19 10.36
C ASN A 15 0.35 -1.48 11.83
N SER A 16 -0.01 -2.73 12.15
CA SER A 16 -0.36 -3.12 13.52
C SER A 16 0.87 -3.35 14.41
N LYS A 17 1.94 -3.98 13.91
CA LYS A 17 3.05 -4.47 14.73
C LYS A 17 4.24 -3.52 14.80
N ALA A 18 4.49 -2.70 13.78
CA ALA A 18 5.65 -1.81 13.80
C ALA A 18 5.38 -0.59 14.70
N LYS A 19 6.19 -0.46 15.75
CA LYS A 19 6.06 0.62 16.74
C LYS A 19 6.36 2.01 16.18
N PHE A 20 7.30 2.10 15.23
CA PHE A 20 7.78 3.37 14.69
C PHE A 20 7.22 3.63 13.29
N VAL A 21 6.67 4.83 13.07
CA VAL A 21 6.08 5.23 11.78
C VAL A 21 7.11 5.18 10.65
N GLY A 22 8.35 5.60 10.89
CA GLY A 22 9.41 5.51 9.88
C GLY A 22 9.68 4.07 9.40
N ILE A 23 9.59 3.09 10.30
CA ILE A 23 9.74 1.67 9.94
C ILE A 23 8.52 1.19 9.13
N LYS A 24 7.30 1.59 9.53
CA LYS A 24 6.08 1.29 8.75
C LYS A 24 6.24 1.77 7.31
N ILE A 25 6.61 3.03 7.13
CA ILE A 25 6.78 3.66 5.81
C ILE A 25 7.82 2.90 4.98
N LEU A 26 9.00 2.60 5.55
CA LEU A 26 10.07 1.88 4.85
C LEU A 26 9.60 0.49 4.36
N MET A 27 8.95 -0.28 5.23
CA MET A 27 8.50 -1.63 4.90
C MET A 27 7.35 -1.63 3.89
N ILE A 28 6.38 -0.73 4.06
CA ILE A 28 5.27 -0.55 3.12
C ILE A 28 5.83 -0.19 1.74
N ARG A 29 6.75 0.78 1.67
CA ARG A 29 7.39 1.19 0.42
C ARG A 29 8.04 0.01 -0.29
N HIS A 30 8.82 -0.78 0.43
CA HIS A 30 9.51 -1.94 -0.13
C HIS A 30 8.54 -2.95 -0.75
N ILE A 31 7.45 -3.27 -0.04
CA ILE A 31 6.44 -4.21 -0.53
C ILE A 31 5.74 -3.65 -1.76
N ILE A 32 5.28 -2.40 -1.71
CA ILE A 32 4.56 -1.77 -2.83
C ILE A 32 5.45 -1.62 -4.07
N GLU A 33 6.68 -1.13 -3.92
CA GLU A 33 7.61 -0.93 -5.04
C GLU A 33 7.96 -2.24 -5.74
N SER A 34 8.03 -3.36 -5.01
CA SER A 34 8.25 -4.69 -5.62
C SER A 34 7.09 -5.16 -6.50
N HIS A 35 5.89 -4.57 -6.35
CA HIS A 35 4.68 -4.91 -7.11
C HIS A 35 4.23 -3.80 -8.07
N MET A 36 4.98 -2.68 -8.18
CA MET A 36 4.63 -1.53 -9.04
C MET A 36 4.45 -1.87 -10.53
N LYS A 37 5.03 -2.98 -11.01
CA LYS A 37 4.84 -3.43 -12.40
C LYS A 37 3.44 -3.99 -12.64
N ASP A 38 2.77 -4.49 -11.60
CA ASP A 38 1.39 -4.97 -11.67
C ASP A 38 0.43 -3.88 -11.20
N LYS A 39 0.10 -2.96 -12.12
CA LYS A 39 -0.85 -1.88 -11.84
C LYS A 39 -2.19 -2.40 -11.30
N LYS A 40 -2.67 -3.56 -11.76
CA LYS A 40 -3.96 -4.11 -11.35
C LYS A 40 -3.95 -4.49 -9.87
N SER A 41 -2.89 -5.15 -9.40
CA SER A 41 -2.71 -5.45 -7.98
C SER A 41 -2.59 -4.17 -7.14
N ILE A 42 -1.83 -3.18 -7.61
CA ILE A 42 -1.70 -1.89 -6.91
C ILE A 42 -3.07 -1.19 -6.77
N TYR A 43 -3.86 -1.13 -7.83
CA TYR A 43 -5.21 -0.57 -7.77
C TYR A 43 -6.09 -1.28 -6.75
N LYS A 44 -6.14 -2.62 -6.76
CA LYS A 44 -6.91 -3.39 -5.78
C LYS A 44 -6.46 -3.14 -4.34
N ILE A 45 -5.16 -3.01 -4.10
CA ILE A 45 -4.61 -2.70 -2.77
C ILE A 45 -5.07 -1.30 -2.32
N LEU A 46 -4.98 -0.29 -3.19
CA LEU A 46 -5.43 1.06 -2.90
C LEU A 46 -6.93 1.13 -2.63
N GLU A 47 -7.73 0.45 -3.46
CA GLU A 47 -9.19 0.36 -3.30
C GLU A 47 -9.56 -0.34 -1.98
N SER A 48 -8.94 -1.48 -1.69
CA SER A 48 -9.20 -2.27 -0.47
C SER A 48 -8.78 -1.59 0.82
N THR A 49 -7.87 -0.62 0.73
CA THR A 49 -7.39 0.16 1.88
C THR A 49 -8.02 1.56 1.94
N LYS A 50 -8.80 1.97 0.93
CA LYS A 50 -9.36 3.31 0.81
C LYS A 50 -10.04 3.76 2.10
N ASN A 51 -9.83 5.03 2.46
CA ASN A 51 -10.34 5.65 3.69
C ASN A 51 -9.78 5.08 5.02
N THR A 52 -8.72 4.27 4.99
CA THR A 52 -8.04 3.79 6.21
C THR A 52 -6.75 4.56 6.50
N GLU A 53 -6.22 4.44 7.72
CA GLU A 53 -4.86 4.89 8.04
C GLU A 53 -3.81 4.22 7.15
N LEU A 54 -4.00 2.94 6.83
CA LEU A 54 -3.08 2.19 5.98
C LEU A 54 -2.98 2.79 4.59
N TYR A 55 -4.10 3.26 4.02
CA TYR A 55 -4.08 3.96 2.74
C TYR A 55 -3.23 5.24 2.78
N LYS A 56 -3.38 6.05 3.83
CA LYS A 56 -2.54 7.24 4.02
C LYS A 56 -1.06 6.87 4.13
N LEU A 57 -0.73 5.81 4.86
CA LEU A 57 0.64 5.32 4.98
C LEU A 57 1.21 4.82 3.65
N ILE A 58 0.39 4.16 2.81
CA ILE A 58 0.78 3.71 1.48
C ILE A 58 1.12 4.91 0.58
N LEU A 59 0.29 5.97 0.59
CA LEU A 59 0.56 7.18 -0.19
C LEU A 59 1.80 7.92 0.30
N ILE A 60 2.01 8.03 1.62
CA ILE A 60 3.24 8.62 2.19
C ILE A 60 4.48 7.81 1.78
N ALA A 61 4.38 6.48 1.81
CA ALA A 61 5.47 5.58 1.45
C ALA A 61 5.80 5.61 -0.05
N CYS A 62 4.77 5.74 -0.90
CA CYS A 62 4.88 5.76 -2.34
C CYS A 62 4.05 6.91 -2.95
N PRO A 63 4.54 8.17 -2.90
CA PRO A 63 3.79 9.34 -3.36
C PRO A 63 3.36 9.28 -4.83
N LYS A 64 4.13 8.55 -5.66
CA LYS A 64 3.82 8.32 -7.09
C LYS A 64 2.47 7.60 -7.32
N LEU A 65 1.89 7.01 -6.28
CA LEU A 65 0.57 6.38 -6.35
C LEU A 65 -0.59 7.38 -6.26
N GLU A 66 -0.34 8.62 -5.84
CA GLU A 66 -1.37 9.68 -5.84
C GLU A 66 -1.85 9.97 -7.27
N GLU A 67 -0.93 10.01 -8.24
CA GLU A 67 -1.22 10.22 -9.67
C GLU A 67 -2.13 9.11 -10.24
N ILE A 68 -1.95 7.87 -9.78
CA ILE A 68 -2.73 6.71 -10.21
C ILE A 68 -4.18 6.80 -9.71
N ASN A 69 -4.41 7.48 -8.59
CA ASN A 69 -5.74 7.63 -8.00
C ASN A 69 -6.56 8.77 -8.63
N GLU A 70 -5.91 9.73 -9.30
CA GLU A 70 -6.59 10.82 -10.04
C GLU A 70 -7.03 10.40 -11.44
N GLU A 71 -6.35 9.46 -12.11
CA GLU A 71 -6.74 8.95 -13.44
C GLU A 71 -8.04 8.12 -13.43
N SER A 72 -8.60 7.81 -12.25
CA SER A 72 -9.81 6.98 -12.08
C SER A 72 -11.10 7.77 -11.80
N ASN A 73 -11.08 9.11 -11.89
CA ASN A 73 -12.26 9.97 -11.76
C ASN A 73 -12.63 10.67 -13.08
#